data_AF-A0A9P9X2N4-F1
#
_entry.id   AF-A0A9P9X2N4-F1
#
_cell.length_a   1.000
_cell.length_b   1.000
_cell.length_c   1.000
_cell.angle_alpha   90.00
_cell.angle_beta   90.00
_cell.angle_gamma   90.00
#
_symmetry.space_group_name_H-M   'P 1'
#
loop_
_entity.id
_entity.type
_entity.pdbx_description
1 polymer ?
#
loop_
_entity_poly.entity_id
_entity_poly.type
_entity_poly.pdbx_seq_one_letter_code
_entity_poly.pdbx_strand_id
1 'polypeptide(L)'
;MNFACVTCLQTWPSRRSRDQHVAAKSHLAPEFECDTCDRYCNNQRAIEQHMTALNHWADSSSDEPEYYCDYDYCSEVLDDEDALREHEVNEHFYCDPCDRTFQDFNSIRMHRNSRAHRGNNASCLFCHKSYVTAAGVFNHLEEGACEKAPLTRLGVFQAAKQRDPNGVLTKRLQEWAVEVTLEATTESWDPVTKTFNCSLCSGRFASLESLNQHLKSPKHQQSLYHCPKHGCPREFSTLAAVTEHLQSESCNFMAFEAVQEIAARIFDPGRMITL
;
A
#
# COMPACT_ATOMS: atom_id res chain seq x y z
N MET A 1 -10.03 45.92 27.82
CA MET A 1 -9.21 45.32 28.90
C MET A 1 -8.12 46.31 29.24
N ASN A 2 -7.91 46.60 30.53
CA ASN A 2 -6.90 47.55 30.98
C ASN A 2 -5.94 46.83 31.94
N PHE A 3 -4.64 46.88 31.65
CA PHE A 3 -3.61 46.21 32.44
C PHE A 3 -3.08 47.17 33.51
N ALA A 4 -3.07 46.75 34.77
CA ALA A 4 -2.66 47.59 35.89
C ALA A 4 -1.24 47.25 36.39
N CYS A 5 -0.48 48.25 36.83
CA CYS A 5 0.78 48.02 37.55
C CYS A 5 0.47 47.76 39.04
N VAL A 6 0.97 46.65 39.58
CA VAL A 6 0.73 46.29 41.00
C VAL A 6 1.43 47.21 42.00
N THR A 7 2.49 47.91 41.60
CA THR A 7 3.24 48.82 42.47
C THR A 7 2.60 50.21 42.57
N CYS A 8 1.99 50.72 41.50
CA CYS A 8 1.47 52.10 41.45
C CYS A 8 0.01 52.25 40.98
N LEU A 9 -0.65 51.13 40.64
CA LEU A 9 -2.06 51.00 40.23
C LEU A 9 -2.48 51.81 39.00
N GLN A 10 -1.52 52.34 38.24
CA GLN A 10 -1.78 52.94 36.94
C GLN A 10 -2.25 51.86 35.95
N THR A 11 -3.10 52.24 35.01
CA THR A 11 -3.72 51.32 34.04
C THR A 11 -3.38 51.69 32.61
N TRP A 12 -3.16 50.68 31.77
CA TRP A 12 -2.84 50.84 30.35
C TRP A 12 -3.76 50.01 29.45
N PRO A 13 -3.97 50.44 28.20
CA PRO A 13 -4.79 49.69 27.25
C PRO A 13 -4.12 48.39 26.74
N SER A 14 -2.81 48.17 26.96
CA SER A 14 -2.12 46.95 26.53
C SER A 14 -1.06 46.47 27.53
N ARG A 15 -0.86 45.14 27.63
CA ARG A 15 0.15 44.52 28.51
C ARG A 15 1.56 45.05 28.26
N ARG A 16 1.94 45.12 26.98
CA ARG A 16 3.23 45.65 26.53
C ARG A 16 3.51 47.07 27.02
N SER A 17 2.51 47.95 27.03
CA SER A 17 2.69 49.33 27.50
C SER A 17 2.80 49.43 29.02
N ARG A 18 2.11 48.56 29.78
CA ARG A 18 2.32 48.41 31.22
C ARG A 18 3.70 47.85 31.53
N ASP A 19 4.17 46.84 30.80
CA ASP A 19 5.49 46.24 31.03
C ASP A 19 6.64 47.20 30.75
N GLN A 20 6.50 48.02 29.71
CA GLN A 20 7.44 49.11 29.45
C GLN A 20 7.49 50.11 30.62
N HIS A 21 6.34 50.44 31.22
CA HIS A 21 6.31 51.24 32.45
C HIS A 21 6.99 50.54 33.62
N VAL A 22 6.67 49.26 33.86
CA VAL A 22 7.23 48.46 34.96
C VAL A 22 8.76 48.41 34.85
N ALA A 23 9.28 48.15 33.65
CA ALA A 23 10.71 48.15 33.36
C ALA A 23 11.34 49.55 33.53
N ALA A 24 10.69 50.61 33.02
CA ALA A 24 11.23 51.97 33.08
C ALA A 24 11.25 52.57 34.51
N LYS A 25 10.35 52.11 35.38
CA LYS A 25 10.24 52.56 36.78
C LYS A 25 10.79 51.56 37.79
N SER A 26 11.36 50.45 37.32
CA SER A 26 11.83 49.33 38.15
C SER A 26 10.78 48.85 39.15
N HIS A 27 9.51 48.82 38.73
CA HIS A 27 8.42 48.27 39.52
C HIS A 27 8.43 46.74 39.46
N LEU A 28 7.70 46.09 40.35
CA LEU A 28 7.57 44.64 40.37
C LEU A 28 6.48 44.21 39.39
N ALA A 29 6.80 43.26 38.52
CA ALA A 29 5.80 42.55 37.74
C ALA A 29 5.08 41.52 38.66
N PRO A 30 3.76 41.31 38.48
CA PRO A 30 3.07 40.21 39.17
C PRO A 30 3.67 38.87 38.74
N GLU A 31 3.95 37.99 39.70
CA GLU A 31 4.59 36.69 39.46
C GLU A 31 3.65 35.68 38.77
N PHE A 32 2.34 35.75 39.06
CA PHE A 32 1.33 34.84 38.50
C PHE A 32 0.23 35.64 37.79
N GLU A 33 0.52 36.17 36.60
CA GLU A 33 -0.44 36.89 35.74
C GLU A 33 -1.02 35.96 34.67
N CYS A 34 -2.30 36.12 34.33
CA CYS A 34 -2.91 35.47 33.18
C CYS A 34 -2.51 36.18 31.87
N ASP A 35 -2.10 35.44 30.85
CA ASP A 35 -1.74 36.03 29.56
C ASP A 35 -2.96 36.44 28.71
N THR A 36 -4.14 35.90 29.01
CA THR A 36 -5.39 36.13 28.25
C THR A 36 -6.24 37.27 28.81
N CYS A 37 -6.08 37.65 30.08
CA CYS A 37 -6.89 38.69 30.73
C CYS A 37 -6.07 39.53 31.74
N ASP A 38 -6.69 40.53 32.36
CA ASP A 38 -6.03 41.45 33.31
C ASP A 38 -5.89 40.89 34.74
N ARG A 39 -6.19 39.60 34.94
CA ARG A 39 -6.17 38.96 36.25
C ARG A 39 -4.78 38.42 36.60
N TYR A 40 -4.37 38.66 37.83
CA TYR A 40 -3.23 38.00 38.46
C TYR A 40 -3.65 37.31 39.75
N CYS A 41 -2.93 36.25 40.10
CA CYS A 41 -3.16 35.42 41.27
C CYS A 41 -1.97 35.50 42.24
N ASN A 42 -2.16 34.99 43.45
CA ASN A 42 -1.16 35.05 44.52
C ASN A 42 -0.32 33.76 44.65
N ASN A 43 -0.62 32.73 43.87
CA ASN A 43 0.16 31.50 43.79
C ASN A 43 -0.16 30.75 42.49
N GLN A 44 0.73 29.82 42.15
CA GLN A 44 0.65 28.95 40.98
C GLN A 44 -0.69 28.18 40.88
N ARG A 45 -1.16 27.58 41.99
CA ARG A 45 -2.39 26.78 41.99
C ARG A 45 -3.64 27.63 41.71
N ALA A 46 -3.65 28.88 42.16
CA ALA A 46 -4.75 29.81 41.94
C ALA A 46 -4.80 30.29 40.48
N ILE A 47 -3.64 30.50 39.83
CA ILE A 47 -3.62 30.83 38.40
C ILE A 47 -4.03 29.63 37.56
N GLU A 48 -3.57 28.42 37.87
CA GLU A 48 -3.99 27.19 37.18
C GLU A 48 -5.51 26.97 37.26
N GLN A 49 -6.09 27.11 38.46
CA GLN A 49 -7.54 27.04 38.64
C GLN A 49 -8.28 28.11 37.85
N HIS A 50 -7.74 29.33 37.78
CA HIS A 50 -8.31 30.40 36.96
C HIS A 50 -8.26 30.06 35.46
N MET A 51 -7.10 29.59 34.98
CA MET A 51 -6.90 29.20 33.59
C MET A 51 -7.85 28.06 33.20
N THR A 52 -8.08 27.09 34.09
CA THR A 52 -9.01 25.98 33.87
C THR A 52 -10.47 26.43 33.93
N ALA A 53 -10.84 27.24 34.93
CA ALA A 53 -12.22 27.67 35.13
C ALA A 53 -12.74 28.58 34.01
N LEU A 54 -11.87 29.38 33.40
CA LEU A 54 -12.22 30.28 32.29
C LEU A 54 -11.75 29.76 30.92
N ASN A 55 -11.22 28.53 30.88
CA ASN A 55 -10.68 27.90 29.68
C ASN A 55 -9.63 28.77 28.94
N HIS A 56 -8.82 29.53 29.68
CA HIS A 56 -7.73 30.33 29.13
C HIS A 56 -6.50 29.47 28.73
N TRP A 57 -6.52 28.16 29.00
CA TRP A 57 -5.52 27.21 28.47
C TRP A 57 -5.63 27.01 26.96
N ALA A 58 -6.75 27.38 26.34
CA ALA A 58 -7.09 27.02 24.97
C ALA A 58 -6.35 27.83 23.88
N ASP A 59 -5.10 28.23 24.14
CA ASP A 59 -4.22 28.79 23.11
C ASP A 59 -2.73 28.51 23.39
N SER A 60 -2.42 27.34 23.95
CA SER A 60 -1.25 26.64 23.43
C SER A 60 -1.66 25.97 22.12
N SER A 61 -1.92 26.78 21.09
CA SER A 61 -1.70 26.38 19.71
C SER A 61 -0.21 26.05 19.63
N SER A 62 0.12 24.81 19.97
CA SER A 62 1.39 24.22 19.57
C SER A 62 1.47 24.40 18.05
N ASP A 63 2.31 25.32 17.60
CA ASP A 63 2.83 25.35 16.23
C ASP A 63 3.70 24.11 15.94
N GLU A 64 3.46 22.99 16.64
CA GLU A 64 4.02 21.69 16.31
C GLU A 64 3.12 21.13 15.21
N PRO A 65 3.66 20.90 14.00
CA PRO A 65 2.88 20.32 12.94
C PRO A 65 2.31 18.98 13.40
N GLU A 66 1.00 18.79 13.29
CA GLU A 66 0.31 17.59 13.81
C GLU A 66 0.77 16.29 13.11
N TYR A 67 1.34 16.38 11.90
CA TYR A 67 1.73 15.24 11.08
C TYR A 67 3.14 15.44 10.49
N TYR A 68 4.17 15.20 11.29
CA TYR A 68 5.56 15.25 10.85
C TYR A 68 6.16 13.83 10.79
N CYS A 69 7.10 13.61 9.88
CA CYS A 69 7.79 12.33 9.80
C CYS A 69 8.85 12.19 10.92
N ASP A 70 8.77 11.13 11.73
CA ASP A 70 9.67 10.86 12.86
C ASP A 70 11.06 10.32 12.44
N TYR A 71 11.32 10.12 11.15
CA TYR A 71 12.62 9.59 10.68
C TYR A 71 13.71 10.66 10.72
N ASP A 72 14.85 10.38 11.37
CA ASP A 72 16.00 11.30 11.57
C ASP A 72 16.53 12.00 10.29
N TYR A 73 16.32 11.40 9.12
CA TYR A 73 16.76 11.94 7.82
C TYR A 73 15.61 12.45 6.94
N CYS A 74 14.41 12.57 7.52
CA CYS A 74 13.23 13.12 6.90
C CYS A 74 12.77 14.32 7.72
N SER A 75 12.35 15.39 7.06
CA SER A 75 11.79 16.58 7.72
C SER A 75 10.52 17.03 7.04
N GLU A 76 9.86 16.09 6.36
CA GLU A 76 8.60 16.34 5.69
C GLU A 76 7.49 16.51 6.72
N VAL A 77 6.66 17.52 6.50
CA VAL A 77 5.45 17.82 7.24
C VAL A 77 4.29 17.62 6.28
N LEU A 78 3.32 16.82 6.69
CA LEU A 78 2.22 16.37 5.87
C LEU A 78 0.92 17.04 6.32
N ASP A 79 -0.04 17.09 5.41
CA ASP A 79 -1.32 17.77 5.64
C ASP A 79 -2.25 16.97 6.58
N ASP A 80 -2.11 15.63 6.60
CA ASP A 80 -2.94 14.71 7.38
C ASP A 80 -2.24 13.37 7.66
N GLU A 81 -2.88 12.55 8.50
CA GLU A 81 -2.39 11.23 8.94
C GLU A 81 -2.26 10.22 7.79
N ASP A 82 -3.15 10.27 6.80
CA ASP A 82 -3.11 9.36 5.66
C ASP A 82 -1.96 9.70 4.72
N ALA A 83 -1.70 11.00 4.51
CA ALA A 83 -0.55 11.51 3.79
C ALA A 83 0.77 11.14 4.48
N LEU A 84 0.84 11.21 5.82
CA LEU A 84 1.99 10.76 6.59
C LEU A 84 2.22 9.25 6.42
N ARG A 85 1.18 8.42 6.56
CA ARG A 85 1.29 6.97 6.34
C ARG A 85 1.74 6.64 4.92
N GLU A 86 1.20 7.33 3.92
CA GLU A 86 1.59 7.10 2.53
C GLU A 86 3.04 7.54 2.27
N HIS A 87 3.46 8.65 2.86
CA HIS A 87 4.84 9.11 2.84
C HIS A 87 5.80 8.06 3.45
N GLU A 88 5.50 7.56 4.66
CA GLU A 88 6.32 6.54 5.32
C GLU A 88 6.41 5.23 4.50
N VAL A 89 5.32 4.85 3.83
CA VAL A 89 5.31 3.67 2.95
C VAL A 89 6.19 3.89 1.71
N ASN A 90 6.11 5.06 1.10
CA ASN A 90 6.77 5.34 -0.18
C ASN A 90 8.25 5.70 -0.03
N GLU A 91 8.59 6.50 0.99
CA GLU A 91 9.93 7.05 1.21
C GLU A 91 10.75 6.25 2.23
N HIS A 92 10.09 5.60 3.20
CA HIS A 92 10.78 4.85 4.28
C HIS A 92 10.52 3.35 4.24
N PHE A 93 9.67 2.89 3.33
CA PHE A 93 9.21 1.50 3.24
C PHE A 93 8.78 0.98 4.62
N TYR A 94 8.11 1.82 5.40
CA TYR A 94 7.61 1.51 6.73
C TYR A 94 6.10 1.37 6.72
N CYS A 95 5.60 0.43 7.52
CA CYS A 95 4.19 0.15 7.66
C CYS A 95 3.78 0.32 9.12
N ASP A 96 3.26 1.50 9.45
CA ASP A 96 2.77 1.88 10.78
C ASP A 96 1.84 0.83 11.43
N PRO A 97 0.75 0.35 10.78
CA PRO A 97 -0.18 -0.57 11.44
C PRO A 97 0.42 -1.95 11.76
N CYS A 98 1.55 -2.30 11.15
CA CYS A 98 2.25 -3.56 11.39
C CYS A 98 3.59 -3.37 12.11
N ASP A 99 4.00 -2.13 12.38
CA ASP A 99 5.30 -1.75 12.95
C ASP A 99 6.47 -2.47 12.28
N ARG A 100 6.57 -2.34 10.95
CA ARG A 100 7.58 -3.05 10.14
C ARG A 100 8.18 -2.20 9.03
N THR A 101 9.50 -2.26 8.94
CA THR A 101 10.28 -1.70 7.82
C THR A 101 10.66 -2.78 6.81
N PHE A 102 10.71 -2.42 5.53
CA PHE A 102 11.02 -3.29 4.41
C PHE A 102 12.27 -2.82 3.67
N GLN A 103 12.90 -3.73 2.92
CA GLN A 103 14.14 -3.43 2.19
C GLN A 103 13.91 -2.55 0.97
N ASP A 104 12.74 -2.68 0.33
CA ASP A 104 12.41 -1.95 -0.89
C ASP A 104 10.89 -1.76 -1.07
N PHE A 105 10.53 -0.87 -2.01
CA PHE A 105 9.16 -0.56 -2.37
C PHE A 105 8.33 -1.80 -2.76
N ASN A 106 8.94 -2.76 -3.47
CA ASN A 106 8.24 -3.96 -3.91
C ASN A 106 7.84 -4.85 -2.71
N SER A 107 8.72 -4.95 -1.73
CA SER A 107 8.52 -5.74 -0.51
C SER A 107 7.40 -5.17 0.35
N ILE A 108 7.38 -3.85 0.60
CA ILE A 108 6.28 -3.23 1.34
C ILE A 108 4.96 -3.27 0.55
N ARG A 109 5.02 -3.11 -0.77
CA ARG A 109 3.85 -3.26 -1.63
C ARG A 109 3.24 -4.66 -1.53
N MET A 110 4.08 -5.70 -1.58
CA MET A 110 3.63 -7.08 -1.38
C MET A 110 3.06 -7.30 0.03
N HIS A 111 3.65 -6.68 1.06
CA HIS A 111 3.14 -6.73 2.43
C HIS A 111 1.77 -6.05 2.58
N ARG A 112 1.57 -4.85 2.03
CA ARG A 112 0.26 -4.17 2.01
C ARG A 112 -0.78 -4.95 1.21
N ASN A 113 -0.33 -5.76 0.26
CA ASN A 113 -1.15 -6.71 -0.50
C ASN A 113 -1.31 -8.07 0.18
N SER A 114 -0.77 -8.27 1.39
CA SER A 114 -0.82 -9.53 2.12
C SER A 114 -2.03 -9.61 3.06
N ARG A 115 -2.21 -10.79 3.68
CA ARG A 115 -3.27 -11.05 4.66
C ARG A 115 -3.24 -10.09 5.85
N ALA A 116 -2.07 -9.52 6.17
CA ALA A 116 -1.89 -8.62 7.31
C ALA A 116 -2.77 -7.37 7.22
N HIS A 117 -2.96 -6.81 6.02
CA HIS A 117 -3.80 -5.63 5.81
C HIS A 117 -5.11 -5.94 5.11
N ARG A 118 -5.11 -6.93 4.20
CA ARG A 118 -6.26 -7.16 3.31
C ARG A 118 -7.13 -8.35 3.72
N GLY A 119 -6.68 -9.21 4.65
CA GLY A 119 -7.40 -10.44 4.98
C GLY A 119 -7.48 -11.42 3.81
N ASN A 120 -8.45 -12.34 3.86
CA ASN A 120 -8.71 -13.32 2.80
C ASN A 120 -9.94 -12.90 2.00
N ASN A 121 -9.76 -12.05 0.99
CA ASN A 121 -10.87 -11.45 0.26
C ASN A 121 -11.26 -12.23 -1.01
N ALA A 122 -10.53 -13.29 -1.35
CA ALA A 122 -10.86 -14.17 -2.46
C ALA A 122 -10.86 -15.63 -2.00
N SER A 123 -11.77 -16.43 -2.54
CA SER A 123 -11.79 -17.87 -2.28
C SER A 123 -11.97 -18.65 -3.59
N CYS A 124 -11.32 -19.80 -3.67
CA CYS A 124 -11.54 -20.71 -4.78
C CYS A 124 -12.93 -21.33 -4.63
N LEU A 125 -13.79 -21.19 -5.65
CA LEU A 125 -15.17 -21.67 -5.56
C LEU A 125 -15.31 -23.19 -5.62
N PHE A 126 -14.28 -23.89 -6.09
CA PHE A 126 -14.25 -25.35 -6.15
C PHE A 126 -13.83 -25.95 -4.80
N CYS A 127 -12.66 -25.54 -4.29
CA CYS A 127 -12.06 -26.12 -3.08
C CYS A 127 -12.25 -25.28 -1.81
N HIS A 128 -12.81 -24.08 -1.91
CA HIS A 128 -13.01 -23.11 -0.82
C HIS A 128 -11.73 -22.69 -0.09
N LYS A 129 -10.54 -22.97 -0.64
CA LYS A 129 -9.28 -22.43 -0.13
C LYS A 129 -9.28 -20.90 -0.29
N SER A 130 -8.80 -20.21 0.74
CA SER A 130 -8.81 -18.76 0.83
C SER A 130 -7.48 -18.14 0.38
N TYR A 131 -7.58 -17.06 -0.39
CA TYR A 131 -6.48 -16.33 -0.99
C TYR A 131 -6.63 -14.85 -0.69
N VAL A 132 -5.52 -14.13 -0.77
CA VAL A 132 -5.49 -12.69 -0.51
C VAL A 132 -6.08 -11.90 -1.68
N THR A 133 -5.87 -12.40 -2.90
CA THR A 133 -6.29 -11.74 -4.13
C THR A 133 -6.88 -12.72 -5.14
N ALA A 134 -7.71 -12.24 -6.06
CA ALA A 134 -8.17 -13.02 -7.20
C ALA A 134 -7.03 -13.58 -8.07
N ALA A 135 -5.93 -12.84 -8.25
CA ALA A 135 -4.75 -13.35 -8.94
C ALA A 135 -4.19 -14.62 -8.26
N GLY A 136 -4.21 -14.67 -6.93
CA GLY A 136 -3.84 -15.87 -6.17
C GLY A 136 -4.77 -17.06 -6.41
N VAL A 137 -6.08 -16.82 -6.58
CA VAL A 137 -7.03 -17.88 -6.95
C VAL A 137 -6.75 -18.38 -8.37
N PHE A 138 -6.48 -17.49 -9.32
CA PHE A 138 -6.15 -17.89 -10.68
C PHE A 138 -4.85 -18.67 -10.75
N ASN A 139 -3.81 -18.26 -10.02
CA ASN A 139 -2.55 -19.02 -9.99
C ASN A 139 -2.77 -20.44 -9.44
N HIS A 140 -3.55 -20.58 -8.38
CA HIS A 140 -3.95 -21.89 -7.84
C HIS A 140 -4.65 -22.79 -8.86
N LEU A 141 -5.50 -22.20 -9.72
CA LEU A 141 -6.20 -22.93 -10.78
C LEU A 141 -5.28 -23.23 -11.96
N GLU A 142 -4.42 -22.30 -12.38
CA GLU A 142 -3.54 -22.46 -13.55
C GLU A 142 -2.40 -23.47 -13.29
N GLU A 143 -1.97 -23.61 -12.04
CA GLU A 143 -0.99 -24.61 -11.59
C GLU A 143 -1.60 -26.01 -11.38
N GLY A 144 -2.92 -26.17 -11.53
CA GLY A 144 -3.59 -27.45 -11.26
C GLY A 144 -3.59 -27.85 -9.79
N ALA A 145 -3.32 -26.92 -8.87
CA ALA A 145 -3.25 -27.19 -7.44
C ALA A 145 -4.64 -27.42 -6.78
N CYS A 146 -5.73 -27.25 -7.55
CA CYS A 146 -7.09 -27.46 -7.07
C CYS A 146 -7.53 -28.92 -7.22
N GLU A 147 -7.67 -29.62 -6.11
CA GLU A 147 -8.09 -31.03 -6.06
C GLU A 147 -9.46 -31.28 -6.71
N LYS A 148 -10.39 -30.32 -6.61
CA LYS A 148 -11.77 -30.44 -7.13
C LYS A 148 -11.93 -29.94 -8.58
N ALA A 149 -10.96 -29.19 -9.09
CA ALA A 149 -10.97 -28.68 -10.45
C ALA A 149 -9.52 -28.51 -10.92
N PRO A 150 -8.86 -29.61 -11.34
CA PRO A 150 -7.45 -29.60 -11.76
C PRO A 150 -7.33 -28.96 -13.14
N LEU A 151 -7.65 -27.67 -13.23
CA LEU A 151 -7.50 -26.89 -14.43
C LEU A 151 -6.00 -26.72 -14.72
N THR A 152 -5.66 -26.63 -16.00
CA THR A 152 -4.35 -26.15 -16.42
C THR A 152 -4.49 -24.72 -16.89
N ARG A 153 -3.37 -24.04 -17.09
CA ARG A 153 -3.33 -22.73 -17.75
C ARG A 153 -4.17 -22.67 -19.04
N LEU A 154 -4.07 -23.68 -19.90
CA LEU A 154 -4.90 -23.75 -21.11
C LEU A 154 -6.39 -23.93 -20.78
N GLY A 155 -6.74 -24.73 -19.77
CA GLY A 155 -8.12 -24.88 -19.32
C GLY A 155 -8.73 -23.57 -18.81
N VAL A 156 -7.97 -22.81 -18.03
CA VAL A 156 -8.36 -21.46 -17.56
C VAL A 156 -8.52 -20.50 -18.74
N PHE A 157 -7.60 -20.51 -19.71
CA PHE A 157 -7.71 -19.70 -20.92
C PHE A 157 -8.95 -20.02 -21.76
N GLN A 158 -9.28 -21.31 -21.93
CA GLN A 158 -10.48 -21.72 -22.64
C GLN A 158 -11.74 -21.21 -21.94
N ALA A 159 -11.81 -21.33 -20.62
CA ALA A 159 -12.92 -20.79 -19.82
C ALA A 159 -13.04 -19.26 -19.95
N ALA A 160 -11.91 -18.54 -19.92
CA ALA A 160 -11.88 -17.09 -20.10
C ALA A 160 -12.33 -16.68 -21.52
N LYS A 161 -11.84 -17.36 -22.55
CA LYS A 161 -12.16 -17.09 -23.96
C LYS A 161 -13.65 -17.29 -24.26
N GLN A 162 -14.29 -18.31 -23.68
CA GLN A 162 -15.74 -18.51 -23.81
C GLN A 162 -16.56 -17.34 -23.25
N ARG A 163 -16.05 -16.67 -22.22
CA ARG A 163 -16.68 -15.52 -21.56
C ARG A 163 -16.26 -14.17 -22.15
N ASP A 164 -15.31 -14.16 -23.08
CA ASP A 164 -14.78 -12.98 -23.76
C ASP A 164 -15.01 -13.07 -25.29
N PRO A 165 -16.27 -13.06 -25.76
CA PRO A 165 -16.57 -13.21 -27.18
C PRO A 165 -16.02 -12.06 -28.04
N ASN A 166 -15.81 -10.89 -27.43
CA ASN A 166 -15.27 -9.72 -28.10
C ASN A 166 -13.73 -9.72 -28.15
N GLY A 167 -13.06 -10.56 -27.38
CA GLY A 167 -11.59 -10.58 -27.30
C GLY A 167 -11.03 -9.32 -26.65
N VAL A 168 -11.71 -8.82 -25.61
CA VAL A 168 -11.32 -7.64 -24.82
C VAL A 168 -10.10 -7.93 -23.94
N LEU A 169 -9.96 -9.18 -23.49
CA LEU A 169 -8.90 -9.63 -22.59
C LEU A 169 -8.06 -10.74 -23.24
N THR A 170 -8.72 -11.68 -23.90
CA THR A 170 -8.11 -12.85 -24.51
C THR A 170 -7.63 -12.55 -25.94
N LYS A 171 -6.45 -13.06 -26.29
CA LYS A 171 -5.96 -12.93 -27.67
C LYS A 171 -6.75 -13.85 -28.62
N ARG A 172 -7.06 -13.33 -29.81
CA ARG A 172 -7.63 -14.11 -30.91
C ARG A 172 -6.53 -14.91 -31.62
N LEU A 173 -6.14 -16.02 -31.02
CA LEU A 173 -5.15 -16.94 -31.60
C LEU A 173 -5.81 -17.83 -32.68
N GLN A 174 -5.18 -17.89 -33.86
CA GLN A 174 -5.64 -18.66 -35.03
C GLN A 174 -5.25 -20.15 -34.95
N GLU A 175 -4.17 -20.47 -34.23
CA GLU A 175 -3.68 -21.83 -33.97
C GLU A 175 -3.50 -22.05 -32.46
N TRP A 176 -3.84 -23.26 -31.98
CA TRP A 176 -3.72 -23.63 -30.57
C TRP A 176 -2.27 -24.02 -30.26
N ALA A 177 -1.59 -23.28 -29.39
CA ALA A 177 -0.28 -23.68 -28.89
C ALA A 177 -0.43 -24.89 -27.96
N VAL A 178 0.23 -25.99 -28.33
CA VAL A 178 0.40 -27.16 -27.46
C VAL A 178 1.32 -26.75 -26.30
N GLU A 179 0.95 -27.08 -25.06
CA GLU A 179 1.86 -26.95 -23.91
C GLU A 179 3.05 -27.89 -24.12
N VAL A 180 4.19 -27.33 -24.52
CA VAL A 180 5.44 -28.08 -24.59
C VAL A 180 6.08 -28.05 -23.21
N THR A 181 6.02 -29.18 -22.50
CA THR A 181 6.78 -29.37 -21.26
C THR A 181 8.24 -29.65 -21.60
N LEU A 182 9.10 -28.66 -21.40
CA LEU A 182 10.54 -28.83 -21.51
C LEU A 182 11.10 -29.26 -20.17
N GLU A 183 11.86 -30.36 -20.17
CA GLU A 183 12.61 -30.80 -19.00
C GLU A 183 14.11 -30.66 -19.29
N ALA A 184 14.82 -29.99 -18.38
CA ALA A 184 16.27 -29.87 -18.45
C ALA A 184 16.92 -31.14 -17.90
N THR A 185 17.99 -31.56 -18.57
CA THR A 185 18.86 -32.69 -18.15
C THR A 185 20.23 -32.17 -17.72
N THR A 186 21.09 -33.08 -17.25
CA THR A 186 22.49 -32.76 -16.91
C THR A 186 23.29 -32.14 -18.05
N GLU A 187 22.83 -32.32 -19.30
CA GLU A 187 23.42 -31.71 -20.50
C GLU A 187 23.29 -30.18 -20.53
N SER A 188 22.41 -29.60 -19.71
CA SER A 188 22.27 -28.13 -19.59
C SER A 188 23.36 -27.49 -18.71
N TRP A 189 24.26 -28.29 -18.14
CA TRP A 189 25.37 -27.81 -17.31
C TRP A 189 26.49 -27.20 -18.16
N ASP A 190 26.90 -25.99 -17.80
CA ASP A 190 28.04 -25.32 -18.38
C ASP A 190 29.24 -25.32 -17.41
N PRO A 191 30.35 -26.00 -17.75
CA PRO A 191 31.52 -26.10 -16.88
C PRO A 191 32.30 -24.78 -16.74
N VAL A 192 32.12 -23.83 -17.66
CA VAL A 192 32.80 -22.52 -17.61
C VAL A 192 32.14 -21.62 -16.58
N THR A 193 30.81 -21.53 -16.64
CA THR A 193 30.02 -20.70 -15.73
C THR A 193 29.67 -21.42 -14.42
N LYS A 194 29.87 -22.75 -14.37
CA LYS A 194 29.47 -23.62 -13.26
C LYS A 194 27.99 -23.48 -12.91
N THR A 195 27.16 -23.34 -13.93
CA THR A 195 25.70 -23.17 -13.80
C THR A 195 24.96 -23.99 -14.84
N PHE A 196 23.68 -24.29 -14.55
CA PHE A 196 22.74 -24.82 -15.53
C PHE A 196 22.15 -23.66 -16.34
N ASN A 197 22.24 -23.73 -17.67
CA ASN A 197 21.81 -22.66 -18.56
C ASN A 197 20.50 -23.01 -19.27
N CYS A 198 19.59 -22.06 -19.37
CA CYS A 198 18.37 -22.22 -20.17
C CYS A 198 18.69 -22.11 -21.66
N SER A 199 18.13 -22.99 -22.49
CA SER A 199 18.31 -22.96 -23.95
C SER A 199 17.47 -21.88 -24.65
N LEU A 200 16.42 -21.39 -23.99
CA LEU A 200 15.48 -20.40 -24.55
C LEU A 200 15.80 -18.96 -24.14
N CYS A 201 16.61 -18.76 -23.10
CA CYS A 201 16.99 -17.43 -22.62
C CYS A 201 18.36 -17.43 -21.95
N SER A 202 18.91 -16.25 -21.67
CA SER A 202 20.19 -16.06 -20.96
C SER A 202 20.15 -16.40 -19.45
N GLY A 203 19.19 -17.21 -19.00
CA GLY A 203 18.99 -17.55 -17.60
C GLY A 203 20.00 -18.59 -17.13
N ARG A 204 20.65 -18.33 -15.99
CA ARG A 204 21.63 -19.22 -15.35
C ARG A 204 21.15 -19.63 -13.96
N PHE A 205 21.32 -20.89 -13.63
CA PHE A 205 20.75 -21.52 -12.43
C PHE A 205 21.81 -22.33 -11.69
N ALA A 206 21.77 -22.29 -10.36
CA ALA A 206 22.73 -23.01 -9.53
C ALA A 206 22.45 -24.53 -9.47
N SER A 207 21.22 -24.97 -9.78
CA SER A 207 20.80 -26.37 -9.71
C SER A 207 19.92 -26.78 -10.89
N LEU A 208 19.91 -28.08 -11.20
CA LEU A 208 19.04 -28.65 -12.24
C LEU A 208 17.56 -28.49 -11.89
N GLU A 209 17.22 -28.59 -10.61
CA GLU A 209 15.86 -28.39 -10.10
C GLU A 209 15.37 -26.96 -10.36
N SER A 210 16.19 -25.96 -10.06
CA SER A 210 15.83 -24.55 -10.30
C SER A 210 15.67 -24.23 -11.79
N LEU A 211 16.49 -24.83 -12.66
CA LEU A 211 16.28 -24.72 -14.12
C LEU A 211 14.97 -25.39 -14.55
N ASN A 212 14.67 -26.59 -14.04
CA ASN A 212 13.41 -27.27 -14.34
C ASN A 212 12.18 -26.50 -13.85
N GLN A 213 12.26 -25.88 -12.67
CA GLN A 213 11.21 -24.99 -12.18
C GLN A 213 11.02 -23.75 -13.09
N HIS A 214 12.11 -23.17 -13.59
CA HIS A 214 12.05 -22.08 -14.57
C HIS A 214 11.46 -22.52 -15.93
N LEU A 215 11.73 -23.74 -16.40
CA LEU A 215 11.11 -24.25 -17.63
C LEU A 215 9.62 -24.57 -17.47
N LYS A 216 9.19 -24.96 -16.26
CA LYS A 216 7.77 -25.12 -15.90
C LYS A 216 7.04 -23.78 -15.74
N SER A 217 7.78 -22.70 -15.48
CA SER A 217 7.21 -21.36 -15.37
C SER A 217 6.68 -20.85 -16.73
N PRO A 218 5.63 -20.01 -16.73
CA PRO A 218 5.05 -19.47 -17.96
C PRO A 218 5.93 -18.41 -18.67
N LYS A 219 7.22 -18.31 -18.31
CA LYS A 219 8.15 -17.29 -18.81
C LYS A 219 8.46 -17.43 -20.31
N HIS A 220 8.46 -18.65 -20.84
CA HIS A 220 8.65 -18.92 -22.28
C HIS A 220 7.36 -19.26 -23.00
N GLN A 221 6.23 -19.21 -22.29
CA GLN A 221 4.95 -19.57 -22.87
C GLN A 221 4.36 -18.38 -23.63
N GLN A 222 3.65 -18.69 -24.72
CA GLN A 222 3.00 -17.66 -25.54
C GLN A 222 2.06 -16.79 -24.71
N SER A 223 2.11 -15.47 -24.87
CA SER A 223 1.15 -14.57 -24.24
C SER A 223 -0.26 -14.83 -24.76
N LEU A 224 -1.18 -15.22 -23.87
CA LEU A 224 -2.58 -15.54 -24.19
C LEU A 224 -3.53 -14.37 -23.91
N TYR A 225 -3.09 -13.41 -23.08
CA TYR A 225 -3.89 -12.28 -22.63
C TYR A 225 -3.21 -10.96 -23.00
N HIS A 226 -4.02 -9.91 -23.14
CA HIS A 226 -3.57 -8.53 -23.32
C HIS A 226 -4.32 -7.61 -22.36
N CYS A 227 -3.76 -6.45 -22.07
CA CYS A 227 -4.46 -5.45 -21.29
C CYS A 227 -5.63 -4.87 -22.11
N PRO A 228 -6.86 -4.80 -21.55
CA PRO A 228 -8.02 -4.21 -22.24
C PRO A 228 -7.90 -2.69 -22.44
N LYS A 229 -6.94 -2.03 -21.77
CA LYS A 229 -6.73 -0.58 -21.92
C LYS A 229 -6.10 -0.23 -23.26
N HIS A 230 -6.78 0.61 -24.03
CA HIS A 230 -6.21 1.23 -25.22
C HIS A 230 -4.91 1.99 -24.89
N GLY A 231 -3.83 1.63 -25.59
CA GLY A 231 -2.50 2.21 -25.40
C GLY A 231 -1.62 1.51 -24.37
N CYS A 232 -2.10 0.45 -23.69
CA CYS A 232 -1.25 -0.38 -22.84
C CYS A 232 -0.65 -1.54 -23.68
N PRO A 233 0.68 -1.59 -23.92
CA PRO A 233 1.29 -2.62 -24.75
C PRO A 233 1.56 -3.93 -23.99
N ARG A 234 1.06 -4.08 -22.75
CA ARG A 234 1.40 -5.20 -21.88
C ARG A 234 0.60 -6.44 -22.26
N GLU A 235 1.32 -7.54 -22.39
CA GLU A 235 0.78 -8.85 -22.71
C GLU A 235 1.21 -9.86 -21.64
N PHE A 236 0.38 -10.88 -21.42
CA PHE A 236 0.55 -11.81 -20.32
C PHE A 236 0.33 -13.25 -20.77
N SER A 237 1.12 -14.15 -20.20
CA SER A 237 0.98 -15.59 -20.43
C SER A 237 -0.10 -16.23 -19.56
N THR A 238 -0.41 -15.67 -18.38
CA THR A 238 -1.38 -16.24 -17.42
C THR A 238 -2.49 -15.26 -17.07
N LEU A 239 -3.66 -15.78 -16.66
CA LEU A 239 -4.78 -14.97 -16.18
C LEU A 239 -4.44 -14.32 -14.85
N ALA A 240 -3.67 -15.03 -13.99
CA ALA A 240 -3.14 -14.47 -12.76
C ALA A 240 -2.32 -13.19 -13.01
N ALA A 241 -1.43 -13.20 -14.00
CA ALA A 241 -0.53 -12.06 -14.28
C ALA A 241 -1.27 -10.83 -14.83
N VAL A 242 -2.24 -11.01 -15.73
CA VAL A 242 -3.05 -9.87 -16.19
C VAL A 242 -3.95 -9.34 -15.08
N THR A 243 -4.48 -10.21 -14.23
CA THR A 243 -5.30 -9.81 -13.07
C THR A 243 -4.46 -9.01 -12.07
N GLU A 244 -3.24 -9.45 -11.79
CA GLU A 244 -2.29 -8.72 -10.95
C GLU A 244 -1.94 -7.37 -11.55
N HIS A 245 -1.71 -7.27 -12.86
CA HIS A 245 -1.47 -6.00 -13.55
C HIS A 245 -2.64 -5.01 -13.43
N LEU A 246 -3.88 -5.51 -13.48
CA LEU A 246 -5.06 -4.69 -13.30
C LEU A 246 -5.23 -4.29 -11.82
N GLN A 247 -4.96 -5.20 -10.89
CA GLN A 247 -5.00 -4.97 -9.44
C GLN A 247 -3.91 -4.02 -8.95
N SER A 248 -2.77 -4.00 -9.62
CA SER A 248 -1.65 -3.14 -9.31
C SER A 248 -1.88 -1.70 -9.78
N GLU A 249 -3.04 -1.42 -10.38
CA GLU A 249 -3.47 -0.15 -10.98
C GLU A 249 -2.40 0.46 -11.90
N SER A 250 -1.44 -0.35 -12.36
CA SER A 250 -0.24 0.15 -13.03
C SER A 250 -0.55 0.67 -14.43
N CYS A 251 -1.72 0.34 -14.97
CA CYS A 251 -2.23 0.92 -16.18
C CYS A 251 -3.36 1.93 -15.96
N ASN A 252 -3.84 2.21 -14.74
CA ASN A 252 -5.00 3.08 -14.47
C ASN A 252 -6.20 2.76 -15.41
N PHE A 253 -6.53 1.47 -15.55
CA PHE A 253 -7.67 1.02 -16.35
C PHE A 253 -8.92 0.85 -15.48
N MET A 254 -8.75 0.25 -14.31
CA MET A 254 -9.81 -0.02 -13.36
C MET A 254 -9.24 -0.12 -11.95
N ALA A 255 -10.04 0.23 -10.95
CA ALA A 255 -9.67 0.14 -9.54
C ALA A 255 -9.55 -1.32 -9.08
N PHE A 256 -8.71 -1.57 -8.07
CA PHE A 256 -8.47 -2.89 -7.50
C PHE A 256 -9.75 -3.64 -7.13
N GLU A 257 -10.70 -2.98 -6.47
CA GLU A 257 -11.97 -3.57 -6.00
C GLU A 257 -12.83 -4.05 -7.18
N ALA A 258 -12.87 -3.26 -8.26
CA ALA A 258 -13.59 -3.64 -9.47
C ALA A 258 -13.00 -4.90 -10.12
N VAL A 259 -11.67 -5.11 -10.05
CA VAL A 259 -11.03 -6.32 -10.57
C VAL A 259 -11.42 -7.54 -9.75
N GLN A 260 -11.46 -7.41 -8.42
CA GLN A 260 -11.84 -8.51 -7.53
C GLN A 260 -13.29 -8.94 -7.75
N GLU A 261 -14.22 -7.99 -7.90
CA GLU A 261 -15.62 -8.30 -8.20
C GLU A 261 -15.80 -9.01 -9.54
N ILE A 262 -15.14 -8.51 -10.59
CA ILE A 262 -15.21 -9.11 -11.92
C ILE A 262 -14.60 -10.52 -11.88
N ALA A 263 -13.46 -10.69 -11.24
CA ALA A 263 -12.81 -11.99 -11.10
C ALA A 263 -13.68 -13.01 -10.36
N ALA A 264 -14.39 -12.59 -9.30
CA ALA A 264 -15.36 -13.43 -8.61
C ALA A 264 -16.51 -13.89 -9.53
N ARG A 265 -16.98 -13.01 -10.42
CA ARG A 265 -18.03 -13.33 -11.41
C ARG A 265 -17.57 -14.27 -12.53
N ILE A 266 -16.28 -14.31 -12.86
CA ILE A 266 -15.75 -15.20 -13.91
C ILE A 266 -15.94 -16.68 -13.55
N PHE A 267 -15.99 -17.03 -12.27
CA PHE A 267 -16.17 -18.42 -11.82
C PHE A 267 -17.43 -18.65 -10.96
N ASP A 268 -18.37 -17.70 -10.92
CA ASP A 268 -19.66 -17.87 -10.21
C ASP A 268 -20.43 -19.10 -10.73
N PRO A 269 -20.72 -20.11 -9.88
CA PRO A 269 -21.45 -21.31 -10.24
C PRO A 269 -22.90 -21.04 -10.68
N GLY A 270 -23.53 -19.92 -10.30
CA GLY A 270 -24.88 -19.55 -10.74
C GLY A 270 -24.98 -19.17 -12.23
N ARG A 271 -23.83 -18.99 -12.90
CA ARG A 271 -23.70 -18.82 -14.34
C ARG A 271 -22.71 -19.81 -14.96
N MET A 272 -22.23 -20.79 -14.18
CA MET A 272 -21.60 -21.96 -14.78
C MET A 272 -22.71 -22.80 -15.37
N ILE A 273 -22.59 -23.00 -16.68
CA ILE A 273 -23.24 -24.05 -17.44
C ILE A 273 -23.30 -25.30 -16.54
N THR A 274 -24.53 -25.71 -16.20
CA THR A 274 -24.84 -27.08 -15.83
C THR A 274 -24.11 -27.99 -16.80
N LEU A 275 -23.17 -28.80 -16.30
CA LEU A 275 -22.67 -29.95 -17.03
C LEU A 275 -23.85 -30.84 -17.48
#